data_AF-A0A927XYS4-F1
#
_entry.id   AF-A0A927XYS4-F1
#
_cell.length_a   1.000
_cell.length_b   1.000
_cell.length_c   1.000
_cell.angle_alpha   90.00
_cell.angle_beta   90.00
_cell.angle_gamma   90.00
#
_symmetry.space_group_name_H-M   'P 1'
#
loop_
_entity.id
_entity.type
_entity.pdbx_description
1 polymer ?
#
loop_
_entity_poly.entity_id
_entity_poly.type
_entity_poly.pdbx_seq_one_letter_code
_entity_poly.pdbx_strand_id
1 'polypeptide(L)'
;MKSIRSIYKIGLGPSSSHTMGPAFAADRVLKMYGDADYIKVTLFGSLAKTGKGHGTDRAISEILANVKHDIVFDCESETSFHPNTLEFTAYKNNVVIGNKIFYSIGGGEILADNEEKTYEKQVYTEKSFTEIASLCKSKNIRLSDYVFEHEDADFKQYLFTVWKTMLNSINEGLSKSGILPGGLCVERKAQFLYNQKHIDESPQTRENRLVCSYAFAVSEQNADCSVIVTAPTCGSCGVLPAVLKYMQDKNHFTDDDILRALAVAGLIGNIVSTNASISGAECGCQAEIGTAC
;
A
#
# COMPACT_ATOMS: atom_id res chain seq x y z
N MET A 1 -1.83 14.70 -13.79
CA MET A 1 -1.95 13.74 -12.67
C MET A 1 -0.77 12.79 -12.70
N LYS A 2 -0.41 12.22 -11.54
CA LYS A 2 0.70 11.26 -11.39
C LYS A 2 0.41 9.95 -12.12
N SER A 3 1.38 9.04 -12.21
CA SER A 3 1.11 7.66 -12.67
C SER A 3 0.16 6.95 -11.70
N ILE A 4 -0.68 6.04 -12.19
CA ILE A 4 -1.50 5.14 -11.36
C ILE A 4 -0.61 4.25 -10.46
N ARG A 5 0.69 4.10 -10.77
CA ARG A 5 1.67 3.47 -9.87
C ARG A 5 1.73 4.14 -8.49
N SER A 6 1.36 5.42 -8.37
CA SER A 6 1.28 6.10 -7.07
C SER A 6 0.06 5.68 -6.25
N ILE A 7 -0.98 5.12 -6.88
CA ILE A 7 -2.20 4.60 -6.24
C ILE A 7 -2.02 3.16 -5.79
N TYR A 8 -1.43 2.33 -6.66
CA TYR A 8 -1.12 0.93 -6.37
C TYR A 8 0.35 0.79 -6.04
N LYS A 9 0.70 0.70 -4.76
CA LYS A 9 2.07 0.43 -4.29
C LYS A 9 2.10 -0.92 -3.60
N ILE A 10 3.08 -1.74 -3.95
CA ILE A 10 3.31 -3.05 -3.34
C ILE A 10 4.28 -2.87 -2.18
N GLY A 11 3.90 -3.30 -0.98
CA GLY A 11 4.75 -3.19 0.21
C GLY A 11 4.08 -3.74 1.46
N LEU A 12 4.76 -3.59 2.60
CA LEU A 12 4.29 -4.11 3.89
C LEU A 12 3.17 -3.22 4.47
N GLY A 13 2.08 -3.85 4.92
CA GLY A 13 1.09 -3.23 5.80
C GLY A 13 1.64 -3.05 7.23
N PRO A 14 0.86 -2.53 8.21
CA PRO A 14 -0.51 -2.07 8.11
C PRO A 14 -0.68 -0.62 7.61
N SER A 15 0.39 0.18 7.59
CA SER A 15 0.31 1.62 7.37
C SER A 15 1.22 2.09 6.26
N SER A 16 0.68 2.88 5.33
CA SER A 16 1.48 3.45 4.25
C SER A 16 2.57 4.39 4.80
N SER A 17 2.26 5.16 5.85
CA SER A 17 3.18 6.14 6.44
C SER A 17 4.08 5.55 7.53
N HIS A 18 3.57 4.63 8.35
CA HIS A 18 4.31 4.10 9.49
C HIS A 18 4.96 2.74 9.22
N THR A 19 4.66 2.08 8.09
CA THR A 19 5.21 0.74 7.81
C THR A 19 5.84 0.67 6.43
N MET A 20 5.07 0.95 5.37
CA MET A 20 5.56 0.86 3.99
C MET A 20 6.66 1.89 3.70
N GLY A 21 6.46 3.16 4.07
CA GLY A 21 7.49 4.20 3.92
C GLY A 21 8.81 3.84 4.63
N PRO A 22 8.79 3.54 5.94
CA PRO A 22 9.96 3.06 6.66
C PRO A 22 10.65 1.83 6.05
N ALA A 23 9.89 0.85 5.55
CA ALA A 23 10.44 -0.31 4.85
C ALA A 23 11.17 0.09 3.55
N PHE A 24 10.58 1.00 2.76
CA PHE A 24 11.24 1.53 1.56
C PHE A 24 12.49 2.34 1.91
N ALA A 25 12.50 3.09 3.02
CA ALA A 25 13.68 3.80 3.48
C ALA A 25 14.81 2.82 3.85
N ALA A 26 14.48 1.74 4.57
CA ALA A 26 15.43 0.69 4.92
C ALA A 26 16.01 -0.01 3.68
N ASP A 27 15.18 -0.34 2.69
CA ASP A 27 15.63 -0.96 1.43
C ASP A 27 16.57 -0.02 0.65
N ARG A 28 16.25 1.28 0.64
CA ARG A 28 17.10 2.30 0.01
C ARG A 28 18.45 2.42 0.70
N VAL A 29 18.48 2.35 2.03
CA VAL A 29 19.71 2.37 2.85
C VAL A 29 20.57 1.14 2.58
N LEU A 30 19.99 -0.05 2.49
CA LEU A 30 20.72 -1.27 2.14
C LEU A 30 21.38 -1.15 0.76
N LYS A 31 20.69 -0.55 -0.21
CA LYS A 31 21.25 -0.31 -1.55
C LYS A 31 22.38 0.71 -1.55
N MET A 32 22.29 1.76 -0.71
CA MET A 32 23.35 2.76 -0.58
C MET A 32 24.58 2.24 0.18
N TYR A 33 24.36 1.42 1.20
CA TYR A 33 25.39 0.98 2.16
C TYR A 33 25.46 -0.55 2.24
N GLY A 34 25.47 -1.24 1.09
CA GLY A 34 25.45 -2.71 1.02
C GLY A 34 26.65 -3.41 1.68
N ASP A 35 27.70 -2.66 1.98
CA ASP A 35 28.92 -3.10 2.65
C ASP A 35 28.89 -2.96 4.18
N ALA A 36 27.78 -2.44 4.74
CA ALA A 36 27.63 -2.26 6.18
C ALA A 36 27.50 -3.60 6.91
N ASP A 37 28.18 -3.76 8.04
CA ASP A 37 28.01 -4.91 8.94
C ASP A 37 27.00 -4.63 10.07
N TYR A 38 26.70 -3.35 10.30
CA TYR A 38 25.74 -2.91 11.31
C TYR A 38 25.01 -1.63 10.89
N ILE A 39 23.70 -1.57 11.15
CA ILE A 39 22.87 -0.40 10.89
C ILE A 39 22.11 0.00 12.16
N LYS A 40 22.31 1.23 12.63
CA LYS A 40 21.48 1.83 13.67
C LYS A 40 20.36 2.63 13.02
N VAL A 41 19.13 2.36 13.42
CA VAL A 41 17.94 3.10 12.98
C VAL A 41 17.37 3.88 14.15
N THR A 42 17.20 5.19 14.00
CA THR A 42 16.53 6.05 14.99
C THR A 42 15.23 6.56 14.41
N LEU A 43 14.12 6.33 15.10
CA LEU A 43 12.78 6.81 14.76
C LEU A 43 12.46 8.01 15.63
N PHE A 44 11.88 9.06 15.04
CA PHE A 44 11.55 10.30 15.74
C PHE A 44 10.07 10.67 15.62
N GLY A 45 9.62 11.62 16.45
CA GLY A 45 8.31 12.25 16.32
C GLY A 45 7.14 11.26 16.43
N SER A 46 6.19 11.33 15.48
CA SER A 46 5.03 10.45 15.45
C SER A 46 5.43 8.98 15.20
N LEU A 47 6.43 8.73 14.35
CA LEU A 47 6.95 7.38 14.12
C LEU A 47 7.48 6.75 15.40
N ALA A 48 8.21 7.52 16.22
CA ALA A 48 8.69 7.00 17.52
C ALA A 48 7.53 6.65 18.46
N LYS A 49 6.50 7.51 18.50
CA LYS A 49 5.39 7.39 19.46
C LYS A 49 4.45 6.24 19.14
N THR A 50 4.13 6.02 17.86
CA THR A 50 3.11 5.04 17.45
C THR A 50 3.68 3.87 16.64
N GLY A 51 4.98 3.89 16.31
CA GLY A 51 5.58 2.94 15.37
C GLY A 51 5.48 1.48 15.81
N LYS A 52 5.59 1.19 17.12
CA LYS A 52 5.39 -0.18 17.63
C LYS A 52 4.00 -0.74 17.32
N GLY A 53 2.96 0.08 17.48
CA GLY A 53 1.59 -0.32 17.16
C GLY A 53 1.36 -0.50 15.65
N HIS A 54 2.12 0.22 14.83
CA HIS A 54 2.09 0.12 13.37
C HIS A 54 3.10 -0.89 12.79
N GLY A 55 3.84 -1.62 13.64
CA GLY A 55 4.87 -2.57 13.19
C GLY A 55 6.03 -1.93 12.42
N THR A 56 6.34 -0.65 12.68
CA THR A 56 7.46 0.05 12.03
C THR A 56 8.78 -0.67 12.24
N ASP A 57 9.05 -1.11 13.47
CA ASP A 57 10.21 -1.92 13.82
C ASP A 57 10.23 -3.25 13.08
N ARG A 58 9.11 -3.98 13.10
CA ARG A 58 8.98 -5.27 12.39
C ARG A 58 9.30 -5.13 10.91
N ALA A 59 8.73 -4.11 10.25
CA ALA A 59 8.94 -3.90 8.82
C ALA A 59 10.36 -3.49 8.48
N ILE A 60 11.00 -2.63 9.29
CA ILE A 60 12.41 -2.28 9.11
C ILE A 60 13.29 -3.51 9.32
N SER A 61 13.05 -4.28 10.38
CA SER A 61 13.80 -5.51 10.69
C SER A 61 13.66 -6.58 9.62
N GLU A 62 12.47 -6.71 9.01
CA GLU A 62 12.24 -7.63 7.89
C GLU A 62 13.12 -7.29 6.68
N ILE A 63 13.20 -6.00 6.33
CA ILE A 63 14.07 -5.53 5.24
C ILE A 63 15.55 -5.69 5.60
N LEU A 64 15.94 -5.35 6.83
CA LEU A 64 17.32 -5.42 7.33
C LEU A 64 17.73 -6.82 7.80
N ALA A 65 16.97 -7.89 7.51
CA ALA A 65 17.18 -9.22 8.10
C ALA A 65 18.60 -9.80 7.91
N ASN A 66 19.30 -9.38 6.86
CA ASN A 66 20.66 -9.86 6.54
C ASN A 66 21.79 -8.97 7.08
N VAL A 67 21.48 -7.90 7.83
CA VAL A 67 22.46 -7.00 8.43
C VAL A 67 22.12 -6.83 9.91
N LYS A 68 23.13 -6.87 10.79
CA LYS A 68 22.89 -6.63 12.21
C LYS A 68 22.33 -5.22 12.39
N HIS A 69 21.28 -5.05 13.20
CA HIS A 69 20.66 -3.74 13.36
C HIS A 69 20.06 -3.55 14.74
N ASP A 70 20.01 -2.29 15.17
CA ASP A 70 19.24 -1.84 16.34
C ASP A 70 18.27 -0.74 15.93
N ILE A 71 17.06 -0.76 16.50
CA ILE A 71 16.02 0.24 16.26
C ILE A 71 15.74 0.98 17.57
N VAL A 72 15.98 2.28 17.56
CA VAL A 72 15.80 3.20 18.70
C VAL A 72 14.59 4.07 18.45
N PHE A 73 13.70 4.14 19.45
CA PHE A 73 12.53 5.02 19.44
C PHE A 73 12.84 6.26 20.27
N ASP A 74 13.16 7.36 19.61
CA ASP A 74 13.40 8.65 20.26
C ASP A 74 12.10 9.47 20.31
N CYS A 75 11.44 9.39 21.47
CA CYS A 75 10.19 10.09 21.75
C CYS A 75 10.38 11.52 22.27
N GLU A 76 11.62 11.93 22.56
CA GLU A 76 11.94 13.19 23.24
C GLU A 76 12.44 14.25 22.26
N SER A 77 13.26 13.86 21.28
CA SER A 77 13.82 14.79 20.31
C SER A 77 12.76 15.40 19.39
N GLU A 78 12.88 16.71 19.15
CA GLU A 78 12.01 17.43 18.22
C GLU A 78 12.41 17.19 16.76
N THR A 79 11.42 17.11 15.88
CA THR A 79 11.63 17.00 14.43
C THR A 79 11.44 18.37 13.78
N SER A 80 12.43 18.84 13.03
CA SER A 80 12.40 20.18 12.41
C SER A 80 11.58 20.26 11.12
N PHE A 81 11.53 19.18 10.32
CA PHE A 81 10.91 19.18 8.99
C PHE A 81 9.58 18.43 8.94
N HIS A 82 9.53 17.18 9.41
CA HIS A 82 8.35 16.33 9.31
C HIS A 82 8.20 15.43 10.55
N PRO A 83 6.98 15.22 11.09
CA PRO A 83 6.78 14.41 12.30
C PRO A 83 7.13 12.93 12.13
N ASN A 84 7.16 12.43 10.89
CA ASN A 84 7.57 11.06 10.57
C ASN A 84 9.00 11.08 10.02
N THR A 85 9.99 11.17 10.91
CA THR A 85 11.42 11.21 10.55
C THR A 85 12.13 9.92 10.97
N LEU A 86 13.02 9.42 10.10
CA LEU A 86 13.90 8.28 10.34
C LEU A 86 15.35 8.69 10.07
N GLU A 87 16.27 8.23 10.89
CA GLU A 87 17.70 8.36 10.65
C GLU A 87 18.33 6.97 10.62
N PHE A 88 19.15 6.72 9.60
CA PHE A 88 19.92 5.50 9.45
C PHE A 88 21.40 5.84 9.52
N THR A 89 22.12 5.20 10.43
CA THR A 89 23.58 5.27 10.51
C THR A 89 24.16 3.90 10.20
N ALA A 90 24.96 3.82 9.14
CA ALA A 90 25.60 2.60 8.67
C ALA A 90 27.05 2.52 9.18
N TYR A 91 27.46 1.32 9.60
CA TYR A 91 28.76 1.04 10.16
C TYR A 91 29.46 -0.10 9.41
N LYS A 92 30.80 -0.05 9.38
CA LYS A 92 31.68 -1.14 8.95
C LYS A 92 32.87 -1.20 9.89
N ASN A 93 33.12 -2.33 10.53
CA ASN A 93 34.18 -2.52 11.53
C ASN A 93 34.15 -1.45 12.65
N ASN A 94 32.95 -1.15 13.17
CA ASN A 94 32.68 -0.09 14.16
C ASN A 94 32.98 1.35 13.71
N VAL A 95 33.25 1.59 12.42
CA VAL A 95 33.42 2.93 11.86
C VAL A 95 32.16 3.33 11.10
N VAL A 96 31.69 4.56 11.31
CA VAL A 96 30.56 5.11 10.56
C VAL A 96 30.97 5.30 9.10
N ILE A 97 30.25 4.66 8.18
CA ILE A 97 30.47 4.79 6.73
C ILE A 97 29.45 5.71 6.06
N GLY A 98 28.35 6.01 6.75
CA GLY A 98 27.35 6.95 6.24
C GLY A 98 26.20 7.16 7.21
N ASN A 99 25.50 8.26 6.97
CA ASN A 99 24.28 8.64 7.66
C ASN A 99 23.26 9.12 6.63
N LYS A 100 21.99 8.76 6.79
CA LYS A 100 20.93 9.24 5.92
C LYS A 100 19.63 9.41 6.69
N ILE A 101 19.01 10.57 6.51
CA ILE A 101 17.72 10.90 7.08
C ILE A 101 16.64 10.77 6.00
N PHE A 102 15.48 10.23 6.39
CA PHE A 102 14.29 10.11 5.55
C PHE A 102 13.05 10.62 6.27
N TYR A 103 12.09 11.12 5.49
CA TYR A 103 10.78 11.56 5.92
C TYR A 103 9.71 10.71 5.25
N SER A 104 8.84 10.07 6.03
CA SER A 104 7.68 9.35 5.50
C SER A 104 6.48 10.29 5.39
N ILE A 105 6.23 10.80 4.19
CA ILE A 105 5.32 11.92 3.94
C ILE A 105 3.88 11.50 3.60
N GLY A 106 3.56 10.20 3.71
CA GLY A 106 2.21 9.68 3.48
C GLY A 106 2.07 8.89 2.18
N GLY A 107 1.03 8.04 2.11
CA GLY A 107 0.75 7.22 0.91
C GLY A 107 1.90 6.27 0.51
N GLY A 108 2.85 5.97 1.40
CA GLY A 108 4.04 5.15 1.08
C GLY A 108 5.14 5.92 0.36
N GLU A 109 5.09 7.26 0.30
CA GLU A 109 6.18 8.09 -0.22
C GLU A 109 7.21 8.41 0.86
N ILE A 110 8.48 8.39 0.47
CA ILE A 110 9.61 8.83 1.30
C ILE A 110 10.37 9.95 0.60
N LEU A 111 10.87 10.89 1.40
CA LEU A 111 11.77 11.95 0.95
C LEU A 111 13.08 11.83 1.73
N ALA A 112 14.22 11.81 1.06
CA ALA A 112 15.50 11.83 1.78
C ALA A 112 15.90 13.26 2.13
N ASP A 113 16.65 13.43 3.21
CA ASP A 113 17.23 14.73 3.54
C ASP A 113 18.17 15.21 2.41
N ASN A 114 18.04 16.49 2.08
CA ASN A 114 18.65 17.19 0.94
C ASN A 114 18.20 16.75 -0.46
N GLU A 115 17.13 15.94 -0.57
CA GLU A 115 16.44 15.76 -1.85
C GLU A 115 15.37 16.82 -2.00
N GLU A 116 15.42 17.58 -3.10
CA GLU A 116 14.23 18.31 -3.51
C GLU A 116 13.12 17.31 -3.79
N LYS A 117 11.88 17.68 -3.45
CA LYS A 117 10.71 16.89 -3.78
C LYS A 117 10.64 16.81 -5.30
N THR A 118 11.19 15.75 -5.88
CA THR A 118 11.11 15.52 -7.33
C THR A 118 9.64 15.42 -7.65
N TYR A 119 9.08 16.44 -8.31
CA TYR A 119 7.70 16.39 -8.75
C TYR A 119 7.62 15.23 -9.74
N GLU A 120 6.98 14.14 -9.31
CA GLU A 120 6.78 12.96 -10.16
C GLU A 120 6.25 13.43 -11.51
N LYS A 121 6.84 12.87 -12.57
CA LYS A 121 6.47 13.16 -13.96
C LYS A 121 4.95 13.04 -14.08
N GLN A 122 4.31 14.12 -14.49
CA GLN A 122 2.87 14.11 -14.75
C GLN A 122 2.63 13.23 -15.97
N VAL A 123 1.88 12.15 -15.78
CA VAL A 123 1.56 11.16 -16.82
C VAL A 123 0.29 11.56 -17.57
N TYR A 124 -0.68 12.13 -16.85
CA TYR A 124 -1.97 12.53 -17.42
C TYR A 124 -2.09 14.06 -17.47
N THR A 125 -2.64 14.59 -18.55
CA THR A 125 -2.85 16.03 -18.73
C THR A 125 -4.14 16.48 -18.07
N GLU A 126 -5.22 15.72 -18.30
CA GLU A 126 -6.56 15.91 -17.79
C GLU A 126 -6.60 15.68 -16.28
N LYS A 127 -7.44 16.44 -15.58
CA LYS A 127 -7.54 16.40 -14.11
C LYS A 127 -8.94 16.05 -13.61
N SER A 128 -9.95 16.02 -14.48
CA SER A 128 -11.32 15.68 -14.10
C SER A 128 -11.90 14.55 -14.93
N PHE A 129 -12.89 13.85 -14.36
CA PHE A 129 -13.62 12.81 -15.08
C PHE A 129 -14.30 13.34 -16.34
N THR A 130 -14.85 14.56 -16.28
CA THR A 130 -15.52 15.20 -17.42
C THR A 130 -14.59 15.41 -18.62
N GLU A 131 -13.36 15.87 -18.38
CA GLU A 131 -12.34 16.04 -19.42
C GLU A 131 -11.97 14.69 -20.03
N ILE A 132 -11.66 13.70 -19.18
CA ILE A 132 -11.24 12.36 -19.64
C ILE A 132 -12.36 11.67 -20.42
N ALA A 133 -13.59 11.71 -19.93
CA ALA A 133 -14.73 11.11 -20.60
C ALA A 133 -15.00 11.77 -21.96
N SER A 134 -14.84 13.10 -22.05
CA SER A 134 -14.99 13.84 -23.31
C SER A 134 -13.92 13.43 -24.33
N LEU A 135 -12.66 13.26 -23.88
CA LEU A 135 -11.57 12.81 -24.73
C LEU A 135 -11.75 11.36 -25.19
N CYS A 136 -12.12 10.46 -24.28
CA CYS A 136 -12.39 9.05 -24.62
C CYS A 136 -13.49 8.96 -25.67
N LYS A 137 -14.56 9.77 -25.52
CA LYS A 137 -15.66 9.83 -26.47
C LYS A 137 -15.24 10.40 -27.83
N SER A 138 -14.41 11.45 -27.87
CA SER A 138 -13.94 12.03 -29.13
C SER A 138 -13.01 11.11 -29.91
N LYS A 139 -12.22 10.29 -29.20
CA LYS A 139 -11.34 9.27 -29.79
C LYS A 139 -12.01 7.91 -30.02
N ASN A 140 -13.24 7.70 -29.53
CA ASN A 140 -13.94 6.41 -29.54
C ASN A 140 -13.13 5.28 -28.86
N ILE A 141 -12.53 5.57 -27.70
CA ILE A 141 -11.74 4.62 -26.90
C ILE A 141 -12.38 4.41 -25.52
N ARG A 142 -12.05 3.31 -24.84
CA ARG A 142 -12.49 3.08 -23.45
C ARG A 142 -11.59 3.83 -22.46
N LEU A 143 -12.06 3.99 -21.22
CA LEU A 143 -11.27 4.56 -20.13
C LEU A 143 -9.97 3.77 -19.87
N SER A 144 -10.01 2.44 -19.98
CA SER A 144 -8.82 1.61 -19.84
C SER A 144 -7.83 1.79 -20.98
N ASP A 145 -8.31 1.96 -22.21
CA ASP A 145 -7.46 2.25 -23.36
C ASP A 145 -6.77 3.61 -23.17
N TYR A 146 -7.49 4.63 -22.68
CA TYR A 146 -6.91 5.92 -22.30
C TYR A 146 -5.78 5.76 -21.27
N VAL A 147 -5.95 4.93 -20.24
CA VAL A 147 -4.89 4.67 -19.27
C VAL A 147 -3.66 4.03 -19.93
N PHE A 148 -3.85 2.99 -20.73
CA PHE A 148 -2.75 2.29 -21.40
C PHE A 148 -2.05 3.14 -22.47
N GLU A 149 -2.71 4.13 -23.05
CA GLU A 149 -2.09 5.11 -23.96
C GLU A 149 -1.15 6.10 -23.24
N HIS A 150 -1.40 6.38 -21.96
CA HIS A 150 -0.65 7.39 -21.20
C HIS A 150 0.49 6.80 -20.36
N GLU A 151 0.29 5.61 -19.81
CA GLU A 151 1.29 4.94 -18.99
C GLU A 151 2.41 4.32 -19.83
N ASP A 152 3.52 3.96 -19.18
CA ASP A 152 4.66 3.32 -19.85
C ASP A 152 4.33 1.91 -20.39
N ALA A 153 5.17 1.41 -21.30
CA ALA A 153 4.96 0.12 -21.98
C ALA A 153 4.87 -1.06 -20.99
N ASP A 154 5.53 -0.97 -19.84
CA ASP A 154 5.57 -2.01 -18.81
C ASP A 154 4.40 -1.90 -17.82
N PHE A 155 3.53 -0.90 -17.96
CA PHE A 155 2.45 -0.64 -17.00
C PHE A 155 1.42 -1.78 -16.95
N LYS A 156 1.13 -2.42 -18.08
CA LYS A 156 0.23 -3.58 -18.10
C LYS A 156 0.84 -4.76 -17.33
N GLN A 157 2.14 -5.00 -17.47
CA GLN A 157 2.87 -6.01 -16.70
C GLN A 157 2.90 -5.64 -15.21
N TYR A 158 3.02 -4.36 -14.89
CA TYR A 158 2.90 -3.88 -13.52
C TYR A 158 1.52 -4.15 -12.91
N LEU A 159 0.42 -3.86 -13.63
CA LEU A 159 -0.93 -4.18 -13.17
C LEU A 159 -1.12 -5.69 -12.99
N PHE A 160 -0.50 -6.52 -13.82
CA PHE A 160 -0.49 -7.96 -13.61
C PHE A 160 0.19 -8.34 -12.30
N THR A 161 1.36 -7.78 -12.00
CA THR A 161 2.04 -7.99 -10.70
C THR A 161 1.17 -7.51 -9.53
N VAL A 162 0.54 -6.34 -9.65
CA VAL A 162 -0.43 -5.83 -8.66
C VAL A 162 -1.55 -6.84 -8.43
N TRP A 163 -2.17 -7.34 -9.50
CA TRP A 163 -3.26 -8.30 -9.40
C TRP A 163 -2.83 -9.62 -8.76
N LYS A 164 -1.67 -10.16 -9.15
CA LYS A 164 -1.13 -11.38 -8.54
C LYS A 164 -0.83 -11.19 -7.05
N THR A 165 -0.30 -10.05 -6.64
CA THR A 165 -0.07 -9.73 -5.22
C THR A 165 -1.38 -9.61 -4.45
N MET A 166 -2.39 -8.96 -5.01
CA MET A 166 -3.74 -8.89 -4.43
C MET A 166 -4.35 -10.28 -4.23
N LEU A 167 -4.26 -11.15 -5.24
CA LEU A 167 -4.72 -12.54 -5.16
C LEU A 167 -3.97 -13.34 -4.10
N ASN A 168 -2.64 -13.18 -4.03
CA ASN A 168 -1.83 -13.86 -3.01
C ASN A 168 -2.26 -13.43 -1.60
N SER A 169 -2.48 -12.13 -1.38
CA SER A 169 -2.96 -11.60 -0.10
C SER A 169 -4.32 -12.19 0.30
N ILE A 170 -5.27 -12.32 -0.65
CA ILE A 170 -6.55 -13.01 -0.42
C ILE A 170 -6.29 -14.47 -0.04
N ASN A 171 -5.55 -15.21 -0.84
CA ASN A 171 -5.34 -16.65 -0.64
C ASN A 171 -4.65 -16.95 0.70
N GLU A 172 -3.61 -16.18 1.05
CA GLU A 172 -2.93 -16.30 2.33
C GLU A 172 -3.87 -15.97 3.49
N GLY A 173 -4.64 -14.88 3.39
CA GLY A 173 -5.59 -14.50 4.44
C GLY A 173 -6.70 -15.52 4.66
N LEU A 174 -7.21 -16.14 3.59
CA LEU A 174 -8.20 -17.23 3.70
C LEU A 174 -7.63 -18.52 4.32
N SER A 175 -6.30 -18.70 4.27
CA SER A 175 -5.62 -19.87 4.82
C SER A 175 -5.22 -19.73 6.29
N LYS A 176 -5.17 -18.50 6.83
CA LYS A 176 -4.70 -18.20 8.18
C LYS A 176 -5.86 -18.09 9.19
N SER A 177 -5.60 -18.50 10.42
CA SER A 177 -6.49 -18.31 11.58
C SER A 177 -5.67 -17.84 12.78
N GLY A 178 -6.34 -17.55 13.89
CA GLY A 178 -5.69 -17.08 15.13
C GLY A 178 -5.91 -15.59 15.40
N ILE A 179 -5.09 -15.05 16.29
CA ILE A 179 -5.19 -13.67 16.81
C ILE A 179 -4.21 -12.78 16.07
N LEU A 180 -4.67 -11.60 15.63
CA LEU A 180 -3.84 -10.57 15.02
C LEU A 180 -2.85 -9.98 16.04
N PRO A 181 -1.64 -9.60 15.60
CA PRO A 181 -0.69 -8.90 16.46
C PRO A 181 -1.22 -7.52 16.87
N GLY A 182 -0.55 -6.87 17.84
CA GLY A 182 -0.89 -5.51 18.30
C GLY A 182 -1.64 -5.43 19.64
N GLY A 183 -1.88 -6.56 20.31
CA GLY A 183 -2.33 -6.58 21.71
C GLY A 183 -3.82 -6.30 21.94
N LEU A 184 -4.61 -6.15 20.87
CA LEU A 184 -6.06 -5.93 20.95
C LEU A 184 -6.89 -7.23 20.97
N CYS A 185 -6.24 -8.39 20.92
CA CYS A 185 -6.88 -9.72 20.91
C CYS A 185 -7.92 -9.89 19.80
N VAL A 186 -7.71 -9.25 18.64
CA VAL A 186 -8.63 -9.33 17.49
C VAL A 186 -8.41 -10.65 16.76
N GLU A 187 -9.46 -11.46 16.62
CA GLU A 187 -9.41 -12.72 15.88
C GLU A 187 -9.54 -12.52 14.37
N ARG A 188 -8.79 -13.32 13.60
CA ARG A 188 -8.99 -13.48 12.17
C ARG A 188 -10.34 -14.14 11.87
N LYS A 189 -11.11 -13.57 10.96
CA LYS A 189 -12.45 -14.01 10.53
C LYS A 189 -12.53 -14.40 9.07
N ALA A 190 -11.56 -14.04 8.23
CA ALA A 190 -11.56 -14.34 6.79
C ALA A 190 -11.81 -15.82 6.47
N GLN A 191 -11.00 -16.72 7.03
CA GLN A 191 -11.14 -18.17 6.85
C GLN A 191 -12.49 -18.69 7.33
N PHE A 192 -12.95 -18.23 8.50
CA PHE A 192 -14.22 -18.63 9.08
C PHE A 192 -15.37 -18.28 8.14
N LEU A 193 -15.43 -17.03 7.68
CA LEU A 193 -16.47 -16.54 6.77
C LEU A 193 -16.46 -17.28 5.43
N TYR A 194 -15.28 -17.62 4.90
CA TYR A 194 -15.17 -18.33 3.62
C TYR A 194 -15.67 -19.77 3.70
N ASN A 195 -15.29 -20.49 4.76
CA ASN A 195 -15.63 -21.91 4.94
C ASN A 195 -17.06 -22.14 5.42
N GLN A 196 -17.70 -21.14 6.03
CA GLN A 196 -19.06 -21.25 6.54
C GLN A 196 -20.04 -21.49 5.39
N LYS A 197 -20.76 -22.62 5.41
CA LYS A 197 -21.83 -22.92 4.44
C LYS A 197 -23.12 -23.15 5.21
N HIS A 198 -24.09 -22.25 5.06
CA HIS A 198 -25.45 -22.48 5.55
C HIS A 198 -26.29 -23.15 4.46
N ILE A 199 -27.04 -24.18 4.83
CA ILE A 199 -27.91 -24.95 3.92
C ILE A 199 -28.95 -24.03 3.25
N ASP A 200 -29.49 -23.06 3.99
CA ASP A 200 -30.55 -22.14 3.52
C ASP A 200 -30.02 -20.73 3.15
N GLU A 201 -28.75 -20.62 2.77
CA GLU A 201 -28.15 -19.33 2.42
C GLU A 201 -28.69 -18.80 1.09
N SER A 202 -29.28 -17.60 1.10
CA SER A 202 -29.69 -16.92 -0.13
C SER A 202 -28.49 -16.56 -1.03
N PRO A 203 -28.65 -16.46 -2.36
CA PRO A 203 -27.57 -16.05 -3.26
C PRO A 203 -26.93 -14.70 -2.88
N GLN A 204 -27.74 -13.74 -2.42
CA GLN A 204 -27.27 -12.41 -2.00
C GLN A 204 -26.48 -12.47 -0.69
N THR A 205 -26.93 -13.30 0.27
CA THR A 205 -26.19 -13.52 1.53
C THR A 205 -24.83 -14.17 1.23
N ARG A 206 -24.81 -15.15 0.32
CA ARG A 206 -23.57 -15.81 -0.11
C ARG A 206 -22.60 -14.84 -0.77
N GLU A 207 -23.10 -14.00 -1.68
CA GLU A 207 -22.33 -12.95 -2.33
C GLU A 207 -21.65 -12.04 -1.31
N ASN A 208 -22.44 -11.46 -0.40
CA ASN A 208 -21.93 -10.58 0.63
C ASN A 208 -20.90 -11.29 1.53
N ARG A 209 -21.17 -12.53 1.95
CA ARG A 209 -20.23 -13.30 2.77
C ARG A 209 -18.91 -13.55 2.06
N LEU A 210 -18.94 -13.92 0.78
CA LEU A 210 -17.71 -14.17 0.00
C LEU A 210 -16.91 -12.89 -0.21
N VAL A 211 -17.54 -11.79 -0.63
CA VAL A 211 -16.86 -10.49 -0.78
C VAL A 211 -16.27 -10.03 0.56
N CYS A 212 -17.04 -10.12 1.66
CA CYS A 212 -16.53 -9.83 3.00
C CYS A 212 -15.35 -10.73 3.37
N SER A 213 -15.39 -12.03 3.08
CA SER A 213 -14.29 -12.94 3.40
C SER A 213 -12.99 -12.56 2.67
N TYR A 214 -13.08 -12.11 1.42
CA TYR A 214 -11.93 -11.64 0.65
C TYR A 214 -11.41 -10.29 1.19
N ALA A 215 -12.30 -9.37 1.54
CA ALA A 215 -11.91 -8.08 2.12
C ALA A 215 -11.25 -8.26 3.50
N PHE A 216 -11.79 -9.14 4.34
CA PHE A 216 -11.17 -9.52 5.62
C PHE A 216 -9.82 -10.19 5.39
N ALA A 217 -9.70 -11.10 4.42
CA ALA A 217 -8.43 -11.78 4.15
C ALA A 217 -7.28 -10.78 3.94
N VAL A 218 -7.48 -9.80 3.08
CA VAL A 218 -6.48 -8.78 2.76
C VAL A 218 -6.28 -7.81 3.94
N SER A 219 -7.35 -7.33 4.58
CA SER A 219 -7.25 -6.42 5.74
C SER A 219 -6.53 -7.06 6.93
N GLU A 220 -6.73 -8.36 7.15
CA GLU A 220 -6.05 -9.13 8.18
C GLU A 220 -4.60 -9.47 7.81
N GLN A 221 -4.26 -9.59 6.52
CA GLN A 221 -2.86 -9.64 6.08
C GLN A 221 -2.17 -8.30 6.31
N ASN A 222 -2.84 -7.20 5.97
CA ASN A 222 -2.38 -5.84 6.22
C ASN A 222 -2.07 -5.62 7.71
N ALA A 223 -3.01 -5.99 8.59
CA ALA A 223 -2.85 -5.88 10.04
C ALA A 223 -1.67 -6.71 10.61
N ASP A 224 -1.25 -7.77 9.90
CA ASP A 224 -0.14 -8.64 10.31
C ASP A 224 1.20 -8.27 9.64
N CYS A 225 1.31 -7.05 9.12
CA CYS A 225 2.51 -6.56 8.44
C CYS A 225 2.91 -7.37 7.20
N SER A 226 1.98 -8.10 6.58
CA SER A 226 2.26 -8.84 5.36
C SER A 226 2.29 -7.94 4.12
N VAL A 227 2.79 -8.46 3.00
CA VAL A 227 2.79 -7.75 1.72
C VAL A 227 1.36 -7.55 1.22
N ILE A 228 1.02 -6.31 0.89
CA ILE A 228 -0.27 -5.90 0.32
C ILE A 228 -0.06 -4.95 -0.86
N VAL A 229 -1.16 -4.58 -1.52
CA VAL A 229 -1.19 -3.48 -2.49
C VAL A 229 -2.08 -2.36 -1.96
N THR A 230 -1.59 -1.13 -1.93
CA THR A 230 -2.42 0.02 -1.57
C THR A 230 -3.57 0.21 -2.56
N ALA A 231 -4.76 0.60 -2.09
CA ALA A 231 -5.89 0.89 -2.98
C ALA A 231 -6.91 1.85 -2.32
N PRO A 232 -6.64 3.17 -2.23
CA PRO A 232 -5.37 3.86 -2.53
C PRO A 232 -4.38 3.85 -1.34
N THR A 233 -4.77 3.36 -0.16
CA THR A 233 -3.88 3.25 1.02
C THR A 233 -3.83 1.83 1.56
N CYS A 234 -2.95 1.56 2.54
CA CYS A 234 -2.93 0.29 3.24
C CYS A 234 -4.24 0.04 4.00
N GLY A 235 -4.86 1.08 4.57
CA GLY A 235 -6.10 0.94 5.35
C GLY A 235 -7.30 0.47 4.52
N SER A 236 -7.32 0.79 3.22
CA SER A 236 -8.40 0.44 2.29
C SER A 236 -8.05 -0.72 1.33
N CYS A 237 -6.88 -1.35 1.50
CA CYS A 237 -6.34 -2.31 0.53
C CYS A 237 -7.23 -3.53 0.24
N GLY A 238 -8.15 -3.89 1.14
CA GLY A 238 -9.02 -5.06 0.97
C GLY A 238 -10.25 -4.84 0.09
N VAL A 239 -10.66 -3.60 -0.18
CA VAL A 239 -11.94 -3.30 -0.86
C VAL A 239 -11.90 -3.74 -2.33
N LEU A 240 -10.99 -3.13 -3.10
CA LEU A 240 -10.87 -3.37 -4.54
C LEU A 240 -10.58 -4.85 -4.90
N PRO A 241 -9.60 -5.54 -4.29
CA PRO A 241 -9.32 -6.93 -4.66
C PRO A 241 -10.46 -7.89 -4.30
N ALA A 242 -11.23 -7.61 -3.25
CA ALA A 242 -12.39 -8.43 -2.88
C ALA A 242 -13.48 -8.40 -3.95
N VAL A 243 -13.83 -7.20 -4.43
CA VAL A 243 -14.83 -7.02 -5.49
C VAL A 243 -14.35 -7.65 -6.80
N LEU A 244 -13.10 -7.38 -7.19
CA LEU A 244 -12.53 -7.91 -8.43
C LEU A 244 -12.46 -9.44 -8.42
N LYS A 245 -12.01 -10.05 -7.32
CA LYS A 245 -11.95 -11.52 -7.19
C LYS A 245 -13.32 -12.15 -7.31
N TYR A 246 -14.30 -11.59 -6.61
CA TYR A 246 -15.67 -12.11 -6.67
C TYR A 246 -16.26 -11.99 -8.09
N MET A 247 -16.09 -10.84 -8.74
CA MET A 247 -16.56 -10.62 -10.11
C MET A 247 -15.85 -11.53 -11.12
N GLN A 248 -14.55 -11.79 -10.93
CA GLN A 248 -13.78 -12.73 -11.74
C GLN A 248 -14.34 -14.14 -11.65
N ASP A 249 -14.57 -14.63 -10.43
CA ASP A 249 -15.09 -15.98 -10.18
C ASP A 249 -16.51 -16.16 -10.71
N LYS A 250 -17.39 -15.17 -10.46
CA LYS A 250 -18.82 -15.24 -10.79
C LYS A 250 -19.08 -15.16 -12.29
N ASN A 251 -18.33 -14.32 -13.01
CA ASN A 251 -18.58 -14.04 -14.43
C ASN A 251 -17.51 -14.65 -15.36
N HIS A 252 -16.54 -15.37 -14.80
CA HIS A 252 -15.43 -15.98 -15.55
C HIS A 252 -14.61 -14.96 -16.37
N PHE A 253 -14.40 -13.76 -15.80
CA PHE A 253 -13.56 -12.75 -16.44
C PHE A 253 -12.10 -13.21 -16.51
N THR A 254 -11.44 -12.86 -17.61
CA THR A 254 -10.01 -13.14 -17.78
C THR A 254 -9.15 -12.22 -16.94
N ASP A 255 -7.87 -12.54 -16.74
CA ASP A 255 -6.95 -11.60 -16.10
C ASP A 255 -6.87 -10.28 -16.88
N ASP A 256 -6.96 -10.27 -18.22
CA ASP A 256 -6.97 -9.04 -19.04
C ASP A 256 -8.15 -8.13 -18.70
N ASP A 257 -9.33 -8.71 -18.47
CA ASP A 257 -10.53 -7.97 -18.05
C ASP A 257 -10.31 -7.32 -16.68
N ILE A 258 -9.68 -8.05 -15.75
CA ILE A 258 -9.32 -7.51 -14.43
C ILE A 258 -8.27 -6.41 -14.53
N LEU A 259 -7.27 -6.53 -15.41
CA LEU A 259 -6.29 -5.46 -15.62
C LEU A 259 -6.95 -4.19 -16.17
N ARG A 260 -7.93 -4.32 -17.08
CA ARG A 260 -8.72 -3.18 -17.56
C ARG A 260 -9.55 -2.56 -16.44
N ALA A 261 -10.14 -3.36 -15.56
CA ALA A 261 -10.88 -2.87 -14.40
C ALA A 261 -9.96 -2.13 -13.42
N LEU A 262 -8.77 -2.68 -13.12
CA LEU A 262 -7.75 -2.04 -12.30
C LEU A 262 -7.25 -0.73 -12.90
N ALA A 263 -7.05 -0.67 -14.23
CA ALA A 263 -6.68 0.56 -14.91
C ALA A 263 -7.74 1.67 -14.69
N VAL A 264 -9.03 1.34 -14.83
CA VAL A 264 -10.12 2.30 -14.60
C VAL A 264 -10.24 2.68 -13.12
N ALA A 265 -10.17 1.72 -12.20
CA ALA A 265 -10.22 2.01 -10.77
C ALA A 265 -9.05 2.90 -10.33
N GLY A 266 -7.85 2.64 -10.84
CA GLY A 266 -6.66 3.45 -10.58
C GLY A 266 -6.80 4.87 -11.12
N LEU A 267 -7.42 5.03 -12.29
CA LEU A 267 -7.73 6.34 -12.85
C LEU A 267 -8.69 7.14 -11.95
N ILE A 268 -9.75 6.52 -11.42
CA ILE A 268 -10.67 7.19 -10.49
C ILE A 268 -9.93 7.58 -9.20
N GLY A 269 -9.14 6.67 -8.62
CA GLY A 269 -8.33 6.97 -7.43
C GLY A 269 -7.34 8.12 -7.66
N ASN A 270 -6.78 8.22 -8.86
CA ASN A 270 -5.86 9.29 -9.24
C ASN A 270 -6.56 10.65 -9.43
N ILE A 271 -7.78 10.66 -9.98
CA ILE A 271 -8.62 11.87 -10.03
C ILE A 271 -8.90 12.36 -8.62
N VAL A 272 -9.29 11.46 -7.71
CA VAL A 272 -9.55 11.82 -6.31
C VAL A 272 -8.28 12.35 -5.65
N SER A 273 -7.15 11.65 -5.76
CA SER A 273 -5.87 12.09 -5.19
C SER A 273 -5.32 13.38 -5.79
N THR A 274 -5.71 13.75 -7.01
CA THR A 274 -5.27 15.00 -7.64
C THR A 274 -6.07 16.19 -7.13
N ASN A 275 -7.37 16.01 -6.92
CA ASN A 275 -8.30 17.11 -6.61
C ASN A 275 -8.67 17.19 -5.13
N ALA A 276 -8.34 16.17 -4.35
CA ALA A 276 -8.58 16.05 -2.93
C ALA A 276 -7.43 15.27 -2.27
N SER A 277 -7.51 15.10 -0.95
CA SER A 277 -6.59 14.22 -0.24
C SER A 277 -7.12 12.79 -0.21
N ILE A 278 -6.21 11.82 -0.35
CA ILE A 278 -6.45 10.40 -0.04
C ILE A 278 -5.88 10.02 1.34
N SER A 279 -5.46 11.00 2.13
CA SER A 279 -4.96 10.78 3.49
C SER A 279 -6.12 10.69 4.47
N GLY A 280 -6.27 9.54 5.12
CA GLY A 280 -7.22 9.39 6.23
C GLY A 280 -6.95 10.37 7.38
N ALA A 281 -5.68 10.78 7.57
CA ALA A 281 -5.32 11.76 8.59
C ALA A 281 -5.80 13.19 8.26
N GLU A 282 -6.00 13.52 6.99
CA GLU A 282 -6.41 14.86 6.55
C GLU A 282 -7.92 14.97 6.28
N CYS A 283 -8.52 13.91 5.72
CA CYS A 283 -9.90 13.95 5.24
C CYS A 283 -10.77 12.79 5.77
N GLY A 284 -10.26 11.99 6.71
CA GLY A 284 -10.98 10.88 7.34
C GLY A 284 -11.15 9.64 6.45
N CYS A 285 -11.82 8.60 6.95
CA CYS A 285 -11.96 7.31 6.23
C CYS A 285 -12.65 7.43 4.86
N GLN A 286 -13.46 8.45 4.62
CA GLN A 286 -14.08 8.72 3.32
C GLN A 286 -13.04 8.96 2.21
N ALA A 287 -11.86 9.49 2.55
CA ALA A 287 -10.77 9.72 1.62
C ALA A 287 -10.03 8.43 1.23
N GLU A 288 -10.10 7.40 2.07
CA GLU A 288 -9.42 6.12 1.86
C GLU A 288 -10.40 5.03 1.42
N ILE A 289 -11.29 4.62 2.32
CA ILE A 289 -12.32 3.60 2.08
C ILE A 289 -13.33 4.11 1.05
N GLY A 290 -13.76 5.36 1.15
CA GLY A 290 -14.72 5.93 0.19
C GLY A 290 -14.16 6.03 -1.23
N THR A 291 -12.86 6.30 -1.38
CA THR A 291 -12.16 6.27 -2.68
C THR A 291 -11.97 4.85 -3.22
N ALA A 292 -11.87 3.86 -2.34
CA ALA A 292 -11.67 2.46 -2.71
C ALA A 292 -12.97 1.76 -3.14
N CYS A 293 -14.13 2.21 -2.63
CA CYS A 293 -15.48 1.75 -2.98
C CYS A 293 -15.89 2.20 -4.39
#